data_AF-A0A350NSJ0-F1
#
_entry.id   AF-A0A350NSJ0-F1
#
_cell.length_a   1.000
_cell.length_b   1.000
_cell.length_c   1.000
_cell.angle_alpha   90.00
_cell.angle_beta   90.00
_cell.angle_gamma   90.00
#
_symmetry.space_group_name_H-M   'P 1'
#
loop_
_entity.id
_entity.type
_entity.pdbx_description
1 polymer ?
#
loop_
_entity_poly.entity_id
_entity_poly.type
_entity_poly.pdbx_seq_one_letter_code
_entity_poly.pdbx_strand_id
1 'polypeptide(L)'
;MPITAGETVRVKYKGRLANQAGKVYLHMGFGRGNWHSVQDIPMRKTRDGAWNTNVEVIDAESALNFCFRSESNVWDNNNGMNWILEVHNG
;
A
#
# COMPACT_ATOMS: atom_id res chain seq x y z
N MET A 1 10.45 8.38 9.31
CA MET A 1 11.23 9.03 8.23
C MET A 1 10.22 9.71 7.33
N PRO A 2 10.35 11.00 7.02
CA PRO A 2 9.51 11.63 6.00
C PRO A 2 9.81 10.97 4.65
N ILE A 3 8.79 10.75 3.83
CA ILE A 3 8.94 10.25 2.46
C ILE A 3 8.89 11.48 1.55
N THR A 4 9.83 11.59 0.62
CA THR A 4 9.87 12.68 -0.35
C THR A 4 9.22 12.26 -1.65
N ALA A 5 8.53 13.16 -2.33
CA ALA A 5 7.99 12.86 -3.65
C ALA A 5 9.09 12.58 -4.68
N GLY A 6 8.81 11.69 -5.62
CA GLY A 6 9.80 11.11 -6.54
C GLY A 6 10.60 9.96 -5.93
N GLU A 7 10.41 9.63 -4.65
CA GLU A 7 10.99 8.43 -4.06
C GLU A 7 10.18 7.18 -4.38
N THR A 8 10.89 6.07 -4.47
CA THR A 8 10.28 4.73 -4.51
C THR A 8 10.23 4.15 -3.11
N VAL A 9 9.02 3.91 -2.62
CA VAL A 9 8.76 3.27 -1.33
C VAL A 9 8.57 1.79 -1.52
N ARG A 10 9.34 0.98 -0.78
CA ARG A 10 9.10 -0.46 -0.70
C ARG A 10 8.06 -0.76 0.37
N VAL A 11 6.91 -1.28 -0.03
CA VAL A 11 5.87 -1.75 0.89
C VAL A 11 6.07 -3.24 1.13
N LYS A 12 6.22 -3.65 2.39
CA LYS A 12 6.26 -5.06 2.82
C LYS A 12 5.06 -5.37 3.70
N TYR A 13 4.39 -6.48 3.42
CA TYR A 13 3.18 -6.91 4.10
C TYR A 13 3.31 -8.36 4.60
N LYS A 14 3.04 -8.58 5.88
CA LYS A 14 2.97 -9.91 6.50
C LYS A 14 1.76 -10.02 7.44
N GLY A 15 0.63 -9.43 7.03
CA GLY A 15 -0.62 -9.44 7.77
C GLY A 15 -1.48 -10.67 7.48
N ARG A 16 -2.77 -10.57 7.80
CA ARG A 16 -3.73 -11.69 7.78
C ARG A 16 -3.83 -12.40 6.44
N LEU A 17 -3.77 -11.67 5.33
CA LEU A 17 -3.90 -12.24 3.98
C LEU A 17 -2.64 -13.01 3.56
N ALA A 18 -1.49 -12.83 4.22
CA ALA A 18 -0.21 -13.35 3.74
C ALA A 18 -0.18 -14.87 3.58
N ASN A 19 -0.92 -15.58 4.44
CA ASN A 19 -1.06 -17.03 4.44
C ASN A 19 -2.42 -17.52 3.92
N GLN A 20 -3.39 -16.62 3.70
CA GLN A 20 -4.77 -16.96 3.35
C GLN A 20 -5.08 -16.74 1.86
N ALA A 21 -4.33 -15.85 1.20
CA ALA A 21 -4.56 -15.46 -0.19
C ALA A 21 -3.55 -16.12 -1.14
N GLY A 22 -4.02 -16.46 -2.35
CA GLY A 22 -3.17 -16.87 -3.46
C GLY A 22 -2.47 -15.68 -4.12
N LYS A 23 -3.09 -14.50 -4.09
CA LYS A 23 -2.51 -13.23 -4.57
C LYS A 23 -2.87 -12.10 -3.61
N VAL A 24 -1.91 -11.22 -3.34
CA VAL A 24 -2.15 -9.99 -2.58
C VAL A 24 -1.90 -8.79 -3.48
N TYR A 25 -2.81 -7.82 -3.41
CA TYR A 25 -2.69 -6.54 -4.07
C TYR A 25 -2.53 -5.46 -3.00
N LEU A 26 -1.63 -4.51 -3.26
CA LEU A 26 -1.61 -3.24 -2.56
C LEU A 26 -2.67 -2.36 -3.21
N HIS A 27 -3.73 -2.05 -2.48
CA HIS A 27 -4.71 -1.05 -2.86
C HIS A 27 -4.25 0.29 -2.31
N MET A 28 -3.93 1.24 -3.18
CA MET A 28 -3.40 2.54 -2.76
C MET A 28 -4.03 3.69 -3.51
N GLY A 29 -3.96 4.87 -2.91
CA GLY A 29 -4.27 6.15 -3.52
C GLY A 29 -3.64 7.28 -2.72
N PHE A 30 -3.89 8.50 -3.16
CA PHE A 30 -3.39 9.70 -2.52
C PHE A 30 -4.54 10.48 -1.88
N GLY A 31 -4.28 11.09 -0.71
CA GLY A 31 -5.25 11.81 0.10
C GLY A 31 -5.60 11.12 1.43
N ARG A 32 -5.94 11.93 2.44
CA ARG A 32 -6.26 11.45 3.80
C ARG A 32 -7.68 10.90 3.96
N GLY A 33 -8.62 11.31 3.12
CA GLY A 33 -10.03 10.90 3.18
C GLY A 33 -10.55 10.47 1.82
N ASN A 34 -10.73 11.43 0.91
CA ASN A 34 -11.08 11.14 -0.48
C ASN A 34 -9.81 10.74 -1.24
N TRP A 35 -9.70 9.45 -1.55
CA TRP A 35 -8.55 8.96 -2.31
C TRP A 35 -8.72 9.33 -3.78
N HIS A 36 -7.62 9.75 -4.41
CA HIS A 36 -7.52 9.88 -5.86
C HIS A 36 -6.34 9.06 -6.38
N SER A 37 -6.29 8.91 -7.71
CA SER A 37 -5.29 8.07 -8.40
C SER A 37 -5.23 6.66 -7.82
N VAL A 38 -6.41 6.12 -7.49
CA VAL A 38 -6.55 4.81 -6.84
C VAL A 38 -6.14 3.71 -7.80
N GLN A 39 -5.29 2.80 -7.32
CA GLN A 39 -4.82 1.67 -8.09
C GLN A 39 -4.55 0.45 -7.22
N ASP A 40 -4.61 -0.72 -7.86
CA ASP A 40 -4.24 -2.00 -7.27
C ASP A 40 -2.93 -2.50 -7.88
N ILE A 41 -1.90 -2.60 -7.07
CA ILE A 41 -0.57 -3.06 -7.50
C ILE A 41 -0.39 -4.52 -7.06
N PRO A 42 -0.17 -5.47 -7.98
CA PRO A 42 0.12 -6.85 -7.62
C PRO A 42 1.41 -6.94 -6.79
N MET A 43 1.34 -7.62 -5.64
CA MET A 43 2.51 -7.85 -4.79
C MET A 43 3.19 -9.18 -5.13
N ARG A 44 4.50 -9.25 -4.87
CA ARG A 44 5.28 -10.47 -4.99
C ARG A 44 5.45 -11.15 -3.64
N LYS A 45 5.09 -12.44 -3.56
CA LYS A 45 5.37 -13.26 -2.38
C LYS A 45 6.88 -13.51 -2.28
N THR A 46 7.40 -13.37 -1.08
CA THR A 46 8.82 -13.56 -0.75
C THR A 46 9.03 -14.87 -0.01
N ARG A 47 10.29 -15.32 0.06
CA ARG A 47 10.64 -16.61 0.68
C ARG A 47 10.30 -16.69 2.17
N ASP A 48 10.25 -15.56 2.88
CA ASP A 48 9.90 -15.50 4.31
C ASP A 48 8.38 -15.47 4.59
N GLY A 49 7.57 -15.67 3.54
CA GLY A 49 6.11 -15.67 3.59
C GLY A 49 5.47 -14.27 3.53
N ALA A 50 6.25 -13.19 3.50
CA ALA A 50 5.72 -11.84 3.31
C ALA A 50 5.46 -11.54 1.83
N TRP A 51 4.79 -10.42 1.57
CA TRP A 51 4.53 -9.86 0.26
C TRP A 51 5.21 -8.50 0.14
N ASN A 52 5.74 -8.15 -1.03
CA ASN A 52 6.24 -6.80 -1.26
C ASN A 52 5.96 -6.26 -2.66
N THR A 53 5.96 -4.95 -2.76
CA THR A 53 6.00 -4.21 -4.03
C THR A 53 6.74 -2.89 -3.83
N ASN A 54 7.10 -2.24 -4.93
CA ASN A 54 7.65 -0.90 -4.95
C ASN A 54 6.55 0.05 -5.46
N VAL A 55 6.45 1.21 -4.83
CA VAL A 55 5.49 2.27 -5.17
C VAL A 55 6.27 3.54 -5.41
N GLU A 56 6.05 4.17 -6.56
CA GLU A 56 6.55 5.51 -6.80
C GLU A 56 5.58 6.52 -6.17
N VAL A 57 6.11 7.37 -5.29
CA VAL A 57 5.33 8.43 -4.65
C VAL A 57 5.35 9.64 -5.57
N ILE A 58 4.33 9.72 -6.42
CA ILE A 58 4.23 10.76 -7.46
C ILE A 58 3.54 12.04 -6.97
N ASP A 59 2.75 11.96 -5.89
CA ASP A 59 2.06 13.11 -5.32
C ASP A 59 2.79 13.59 -4.07
N ALA A 60 3.26 14.83 -4.15
CA ALA A 60 4.07 15.51 -3.14
C ALA A 60 3.25 16.35 -2.18
N GLU A 61 2.00 16.64 -2.53
CA GLU A 61 1.15 17.59 -1.82
C GLU A 61 0.17 16.90 -0.86
N SER A 62 0.15 15.56 -0.86
CA SER A 62 -0.81 14.77 -0.09
C SER A 62 -0.17 13.58 0.64
N ALA A 63 -1.02 12.72 1.22
CA ALA A 63 -0.58 11.52 1.92
C ALA A 63 -0.85 10.27 1.07
N LEU A 64 0.11 9.35 1.03
CA LEU A 64 -0.10 8.02 0.47
C LEU A 64 -0.96 7.21 1.44
N ASN A 65 -2.14 6.81 1.00
CA ASN A 65 -3.07 6.00 1.76
C ASN A 65 -3.24 4.64 1.10
N PHE A 66 -3.16 3.55 1.87
CA PHE A 66 -3.18 2.21 1.30
C PHE A 66 -3.68 1.15 2.26
N CYS A 67 -4.12 0.04 1.68
CA CYS A 67 -4.50 -1.18 2.34
C CYS A 67 -4.22 -2.39 1.43
N PHE A 68 -4.58 -3.59 1.88
CA PHE A 68 -4.31 -4.82 1.15
C PHE A 68 -5.61 -5.55 0.83
N ARG A 69 -5.68 -6.15 -0.36
CA ARG A 69 -6.78 -7.03 -0.73
C ARG A 69 -6.29 -8.31 -1.38
N SER A 70 -7.08 -9.38 -1.24
CA SER A 70 -6.86 -10.61 -1.98
C SER A 70 -7.49 -10.56 -3.38
N GLU A 71 -7.24 -11.60 -4.17
CA GLU A 71 -7.95 -11.88 -5.43
C GLU A 71 -9.45 -12.12 -5.25
N SER A 72 -9.89 -12.49 -4.04
CA SER A 72 -11.29 -12.79 -3.72
C SER A 72 -11.99 -11.63 -3.00
N ASN A 73 -11.48 -10.40 -3.12
CA ASN A 73 -12.02 -9.19 -2.48
C ASN A 73 -12.13 -9.27 -0.95
N VAL A 74 -11.23 -10.02 -0.31
CA VAL A 74 -11.06 -9.99 1.15
C VAL A 74 -10.06 -8.90 1.48
N TRP A 75 -10.44 -7.98 2.36
CA TRP A 75 -9.66 -6.80 2.70
C TRP A 75 -8.92 -6.95 4.03
N ASP A 76 -7.74 -6.37 4.08
CA ASP A 76 -7.02 -5.99 5.28
C ASP A 76 -6.79 -4.48 5.18
N ASN A 77 -7.75 -3.72 5.73
CA ASN A 77 -7.77 -2.26 5.73
C ASN A 77 -7.52 -1.70 7.14
N ASN A 78 -6.82 -2.46 7.98
CA ASN A 78 -6.53 -2.06 9.35
C ASN A 78 -7.80 -1.62 10.12
N ASN A 79 -8.86 -2.43 10.03
CA ASN A 79 -10.18 -2.15 10.62
C ASN A 79 -10.79 -0.81 10.16
N GLY A 80 -10.62 -0.47 8.88
CA GLY A 80 -11.14 0.77 8.28
C GLY A 80 -10.22 1.99 8.45
N MET A 81 -9.12 1.90 9.19
CA MET A 81 -8.18 3.00 9.36
C MET A 81 -7.21 3.15 8.18
N ASN A 82 -7.00 2.06 7.41
CA ASN A 82 -5.95 1.95 6.41
C ASN A 82 -4.54 2.22 7.01
N TRP A 83 -3.54 2.33 6.16
CA TRP A 83 -2.22 2.86 6.51
C TRP A 83 -1.96 4.14 5.73
N ILE A 84 -1.42 5.14 6.43
CA ILE A 84 -1.17 6.47 5.88
C ILE A 84 0.32 6.78 6.03
N LEU A 85 0.94 7.24 4.95
CA LEU A 85 2.30 7.77 4.93
C LEU A 85 2.24 9.23 4.48
N GLU A 86 2.70 10.13 5.34
CA GLU A 86 2.82 11.55 5.01
C GLU A 86 3.97 11.75 4.02
N VAL A 87 3.66 12.38 2.89
CA VAL A 87 4.65 12.80 1.90
C VAL A 87 5.02 14.24 2.22
N HIS A 88 6.32 14.52 2.26
CA HIS A 88 6.84 15.85 2.49
C HIS A 88 7.53 16.34 1.21
N ASN A 89 7.29 17.59 0.86
CA ASN A 89 8.19 18.32 -0.02
C ASN A 89 9.50 18.53 0.73
N GLY A 90 10.60 18.04 0.16
CA GLY A 90 11.95 18.19 0.72
C GLY A 90 12.38 19.64 0.86
#